data_AF-A0A7V7UVE7-F1
#
_entry.id   AF-A0A7V7UVE7-F1
#
_cell.length_a   1.000
_cell.length_b   1.000
_cell.length_c   1.000
_cell.angle_alpha   90.00
_cell.angle_beta   90.00
_cell.angle_gamma   90.00
#
_symmetry.space_group_name_H-M   'P 1'
#
loop_
_entity.id
_entity.type
_entity.pdbx_description
1 polymer ?
#
loop_
_entity_poly.entity_id
_entity_poly.type
_entity_poly.pdbx_seq_one_letter_code
_entity_poly.pdbx_strand_id
1 'polypeptide(L)'
;MIWYIVGVFSALIFIGLVICIGRLKRIDEDEKFLLKYLQNYVEYLNSFIERDFGSFLINSRGKNSSKESELYSFLVRYTSKAQRKMGKNGILESYQIGNMLYRNYQLLANTINKLRFPDIHSRDFELLRNMLTMTIQEKIDAADSVRSMIKNPFKLLREGVNFIVTLPLSVLVWSGLMEYRTFAKITDNWFMRFINGVIILIGLFGSLMTLLLGWEETIEKLRHFIG
;
A
#
# COMPACT_ATOMS: atom_id res chain seq x y z
N MET A 1 -8.94 -13.10 -37.20
CA MET A 1 -8.12 -13.82 -36.19
C MET A 1 -7.15 -12.87 -35.47
N ILE A 2 -6.32 -12.10 -36.20
CA ILE A 2 -5.39 -11.10 -35.64
C ILE A 2 -6.08 -10.09 -34.69
N TRP A 3 -7.26 -9.59 -35.06
CA TRP A 3 -8.03 -8.66 -34.22
C TRP A 3 -8.43 -9.24 -32.86
N TYR A 4 -8.64 -10.55 -32.75
CA TYR A 4 -8.94 -11.19 -31.47
C TYR A 4 -7.72 -11.21 -30.55
N ILE A 5 -6.55 -11.52 -31.09
CA ILE A 5 -5.29 -11.52 -30.33
C ILE A 5 -4.98 -10.12 -29.81
N VAL A 6 -5.05 -9.11 -30.69
CA VAL A 6 -4.86 -7.70 -30.31
C VAL A 6 -5.89 -7.29 -29.24
N GLY A 7 -7.14 -7.73 -29.37
CA GLY A 7 -8.19 -7.51 -28.38
C GLY A 7 -7.86 -8.10 -27.00
N VAL A 8 -7.37 -9.35 -26.95
CA VAL A 8 -6.99 -10.01 -25.69
C VAL A 8 -5.83 -9.30 -25.01
N PHE A 9 -4.75 -8.99 -25.72
CA PHE A 9 -3.61 -8.25 -25.15
C PHE A 9 -4.02 -6.87 -24.63
N SER A 10 -4.86 -6.16 -25.39
CA SER A 10 -5.38 -4.85 -24.99
C SER A 10 -6.26 -4.95 -23.73
N ALA A 11 -7.11 -5.99 -23.64
CA ALA A 11 -7.93 -6.25 -22.46
C ALA A 11 -7.07 -6.56 -21.22
N LEU A 12 -6.01 -7.36 -21.36
CA LEU A 12 -5.08 -7.65 -20.26
C LEU A 12 -4.35 -6.41 -19.77
N ILE A 13 -3.88 -5.55 -20.68
CA ILE A 13 -3.27 -4.26 -20.33
C ILE A 13 -4.27 -3.38 -19.59
N PHE A 14 -5.52 -3.33 -20.07
CA PHE A 14 -6.58 -2.56 -19.42
C PHE A 14 -6.89 -3.07 -18.01
N ILE A 15 -6.98 -4.39 -17.81
CA ILE A 15 -7.14 -5.00 -16.48
C ILE A 15 -5.99 -4.59 -15.56
N GLY A 16 -4.75 -4.72 -16.04
CA GLY A 16 -3.56 -4.30 -15.28
C GLY A 16 -3.60 -2.81 -14.90
N LEU A 17 -4.09 -1.95 -15.81
CA LEU A 17 -4.24 -0.52 -15.57
C LEU A 17 -5.24 -0.26 -14.43
N VAL A 18 -6.43 -0.88 -14.48
CA VAL A 18 -7.46 -0.73 -13.45
C VAL A 18 -6.93 -1.14 -12.07
N ILE A 19 -6.19 -2.25 -12.00
CA ILE A 19 -5.58 -2.74 -10.76
C ILE A 19 -4.55 -1.73 -10.21
N CYS A 20 -3.66 -1.24 -11.07
CA CYS A 20 -2.65 -0.25 -10.67
C CYS A 20 -3.27 1.06 -10.19
N ILE A 21 -4.33 1.55 -10.84
CA ILE A 21 -5.07 2.74 -10.41
C ILE A 21 -5.73 2.51 -9.04
N GLY A 22 -6.40 1.37 -8.84
CA GLY A 22 -7.00 1.03 -7.56
C GLY A 22 -5.98 0.92 -6.42
N ARG A 23 -4.81 0.31 -6.71
CA ARG A 23 -3.70 0.22 -5.77
C ARG A 23 -3.16 1.60 -5.40
N LEU A 24 -2.95 2.48 -6.39
CA LEU A 24 -2.45 3.84 -6.17
C LEU A 24 -3.42 4.65 -5.31
N LYS A 25 -4.72 4.60 -5.62
CA LYS A 25 -5.75 5.29 -4.84
C LYS A 25 -5.73 4.86 -3.37
N ARG A 26 -5.62 3.56 -3.10
CA ARG A 26 -5.52 3.03 -1.72
C ARG A 26 -4.27 3.54 -1.00
N ILE A 27 -3.12 3.58 -1.69
CA ILE A 27 -1.87 4.10 -1.11
C ILE A 27 -2.02 5.59 -0.78
N ASP A 28 -2.54 6.40 -1.70
CA ASP A 28 -2.76 7.84 -1.50
C ASP A 28 -3.74 8.11 -0.34
N GLU A 29 -4.80 7.30 -0.20
CA GLU A 29 -5.75 7.39 0.92
C GLU A 29 -5.08 7.05 2.27
N ASP A 30 -4.21 6.05 2.29
CA ASP A 30 -3.44 5.66 3.47
C ASP A 30 -2.44 6.74 3.88
N GLU A 31 -1.70 7.29 2.91
CA GLU A 31 -0.74 8.37 3.09
C GLU A 31 -1.42 9.62 3.65
N LYS A 32 -2.48 10.10 3.00
CA LYS A 32 -3.25 11.29 3.46
C LYS A 32 -3.77 11.12 4.87
N PHE A 33 -4.26 9.92 5.20
CA PHE A 33 -4.73 9.62 6.55
C PHE A 33 -3.59 9.69 7.57
N LEU A 34 -2.43 9.07 7.28
CA LEU A 34 -1.28 9.06 8.18
C LEU A 34 -0.67 10.46 8.34
N LEU A 35 -0.59 11.25 7.26
CA LEU A 35 -0.19 12.66 7.30
C LEU A 35 -1.10 13.47 8.22
N LYS A 36 -2.43 13.36 8.05
CA LYS A 36 -3.39 14.01 8.93
C LYS A 36 -3.20 13.57 10.39
N TYR A 37 -2.96 12.29 10.63
CA TYR A 37 -2.73 11.77 11.97
C TYR A 37 -1.45 12.37 12.60
N LEU A 38 -0.35 12.39 11.85
CA LEU A 38 0.92 12.99 12.27
C LEU A 38 0.78 14.49 12.55
N GLN A 39 0.05 15.22 11.71
CA GLN A 39 -0.22 16.66 11.91
C GLN A 39 -0.96 16.91 13.23
N ASN A 40 -2.06 16.19 13.50
CA ASN A 40 -2.79 16.31 14.76
C ASN A 40 -1.92 15.93 15.97
N TYR A 41 -1.04 14.94 15.79
CA TYR A 41 -0.10 14.52 16.83
C TYR A 41 0.93 15.60 17.15
N VAL A 42 1.56 16.20 16.14
CA VAL A 42 2.51 17.30 16.31
C VAL A 42 1.82 18.53 16.88
N GLU A 43 0.64 18.86 16.41
CA GLU A 43 -0.14 19.99 16.92
C GLU A 43 -0.52 19.80 18.39
N TYR A 44 -0.88 18.58 18.79
CA TYR A 44 -1.12 18.24 20.19
C TYR A 44 0.12 18.49 21.04
N LEU A 45 1.29 17.96 20.63
CA LEU A 45 2.55 18.15 21.36
C LEU A 45 2.94 19.62 21.46
N ASN A 46 2.81 20.38 20.37
CA ASN A 46 3.10 21.82 20.37
C ASN A 46 2.15 22.58 21.33
N SER A 47 0.85 22.27 21.30
CA SER A 47 -0.12 22.90 22.22
C SER A 47 0.18 22.59 23.68
N PHE A 48 0.71 21.40 23.97
CA PHE A 48 1.12 21.00 25.31
C PHE A 48 2.37 21.76 25.76
N ILE A 49 3.40 21.84 24.90
CA ILE A 49 4.65 22.58 25.17
C ILE A 49 4.35 24.07 25.42
N GLU A 50 3.51 24.68 24.58
CA GLU A 50 3.08 26.07 24.74
C GLU A 50 2.34 26.31 26.06
N ARG A 51 1.55 25.32 26.53
CA ARG A 51 0.88 25.39 27.84
C ARG A 51 1.87 25.25 28.98
N ASP A 52 2.81 24.31 28.92
CA ASP A 52 3.78 24.06 29.99
C ASP A 52 4.68 25.29 30.18
N PHE A 53 5.28 25.80 29.10
CA PHE A 53 6.07 27.03 29.12
C PHE A 53 5.24 28.29 29.38
N GLY A 54 4.04 28.40 28.81
CA GLY A 54 3.15 29.54 28.99
C GLY A 54 2.60 29.66 30.41
N SER A 55 2.35 28.54 31.08
CA SER A 55 1.91 28.49 32.49
C SER A 55 3.01 28.88 33.47
N PHE A 56 4.27 28.70 33.10
CA PHE A 56 5.42 29.18 33.85
C PHE A 56 5.56 30.72 33.80
N LEU A 57 5.11 31.35 32.71
CA LEU A 57 5.24 32.79 32.50
C LEU A 57 3.97 33.60 32.85
N ILE A 58 2.77 33.02 32.71
CA ILE A 58 1.49 33.72 32.94
C ILE A 58 0.44 32.69 33.44
N ASN A 59 -0.38 33.07 34.43
CA ASN A 59 -1.52 32.30 34.97
C ASN A 59 -2.66 32.03 33.95
N SER A 60 -2.34 31.52 32.76
CA SER A 60 -3.25 31.27 31.64
C SER A 60 -3.68 29.81 31.61
N ARG A 61 -4.45 29.38 32.61
CA ARG A 61 -5.01 28.01 32.71
C ARG A 61 -6.21 27.73 31.79
N GLY A 62 -6.66 28.69 30.98
CA GLY A 62 -8.05 28.67 30.48
C GLY A 62 -8.30 28.44 28.99
N LYS A 63 -7.35 28.69 28.07
CA LYS A 63 -7.70 28.88 26.65
C LYS A 63 -7.50 27.67 25.72
N ASN A 64 -6.64 26.72 26.09
CA ASN A 64 -6.24 25.61 25.21
C ASN A 64 -6.97 24.28 25.45
N SER A 65 -7.84 24.17 26.47
CA SER A 65 -8.40 22.87 26.88
C SER A 65 -9.35 22.24 25.84
N SER A 66 -10.15 23.05 25.11
CA SER A 66 -11.09 22.50 24.10
C SER A 66 -10.34 21.93 22.90
N LYS A 67 -9.42 22.70 22.32
CA LYS A 67 -8.65 22.28 21.14
C LYS A 67 -7.74 21.10 21.45
N GLU A 68 -7.06 21.12 22.61
CA GLU A 68 -6.23 20.00 23.07
C GLU A 68 -7.07 18.74 23.29
N SER A 69 -8.25 18.88 23.90
CA SER A 69 -9.19 17.76 24.10
C SER A 69 -9.70 17.19 22.78
N GLU A 70 -9.99 18.04 21.79
CA GLU A 70 -10.38 17.61 20.44
C GLU A 70 -9.25 16.85 19.73
N LEU A 71 -8.02 17.38 19.78
CA LEU A 71 -6.84 16.74 19.22
C LEU A 71 -6.56 15.38 19.88
N TYR A 72 -6.58 15.32 21.22
CA TYR A 72 -6.41 14.07 21.95
C TYR A 72 -7.52 13.06 21.62
N SER A 73 -8.77 13.51 21.60
CA SER A 73 -9.92 12.67 21.24
C SER A 73 -9.79 12.11 19.82
N PHE A 74 -9.32 12.93 18.87
CA PHE A 74 -9.02 12.48 17.51
C PHE A 74 -7.94 11.40 17.51
N LEU A 75 -6.82 11.62 18.19
CA LEU A 75 -5.71 10.69 18.25
C LEU A 75 -6.15 9.34 18.84
N VAL A 76 -6.81 9.35 20.00
CA VAL A 76 -7.35 8.14 20.65
C VAL A 76 -8.33 7.42 19.72
N ARG A 77 -9.29 8.13 19.12
CA ARG A 77 -10.31 7.54 18.23
C ARG A 77 -9.71 6.82 17.04
N TYR A 78 -8.62 7.34 16.48
CA TYR A 78 -8.00 6.80 15.26
C TYR A 78 -6.72 5.99 15.51
N THR A 79 -6.33 5.79 16.77
CA THR A 79 -5.11 5.06 17.16
C THR A 79 -5.05 3.67 16.52
N SER A 80 -6.08 2.84 16.69
CA SER A 80 -6.10 1.48 16.14
C SER A 80 -6.04 1.45 14.61
N LYS A 81 -6.60 2.47 13.94
CA LYS A 81 -6.53 2.58 12.47
C LYS A 81 -5.12 2.99 12.02
N ALA A 82 -4.49 3.94 12.70
CA ALA A 82 -3.13 4.37 12.41
C ALA A 82 -2.11 3.25 12.67
N GLN A 83 -2.21 2.57 13.82
CA GLN A 83 -1.38 1.42 14.18
C GLN A 83 -1.41 0.34 13.09
N ARG A 84 -2.60 -0.02 12.57
CA ARG A 84 -2.71 -1.00 11.47
C ARG A 84 -2.08 -0.51 10.17
N LYS A 85 -2.23 0.77 9.82
CA LYS A 85 -1.67 1.35 8.60
C LYS A 85 -0.14 1.49 8.64
N MET A 86 0.42 1.67 9.84
CA MET A 86 1.86 1.58 10.09
C MET A 86 2.40 0.16 9.93
N GLY A 87 1.57 -0.86 10.14
CA GLY A 87 1.98 -2.25 9.98
C GLY A 87 3.20 -2.58 10.83
N LYS A 88 4.28 -3.04 10.20
CA LYS A 88 5.53 -3.43 10.88
C LYS A 88 6.20 -2.24 11.57
N ASN A 89 6.17 -1.06 10.97
CA ASN A 89 6.76 0.15 11.55
C ASN A 89 6.01 0.64 12.81
N GLY A 90 4.80 0.16 13.05
CA GLY A 90 4.07 0.43 14.28
C GLY A 90 4.46 -0.49 15.44
N ILE A 91 5.22 -1.56 15.20
CA ILE A 91 5.50 -2.61 16.17
C ILE A 91 7.01 -2.72 16.35
N LEU A 92 7.48 -2.45 17.56
CA LEU A 92 8.87 -2.68 17.92
C LEU A 92 9.02 -4.13 18.36
N GLU A 93 9.95 -4.85 17.73
CA GLU A 93 10.24 -6.24 18.07
C GLU A 93 10.64 -6.36 19.55
N SER A 94 11.47 -5.43 20.01
CA SER A 94 11.84 -5.30 21.41
C SER A 94 11.87 -3.83 21.83
N TYR A 95 11.31 -3.54 23.01
CA TYR A 95 11.32 -2.21 23.61
C TYR A 95 11.61 -2.31 25.10
N GLN A 96 12.63 -1.60 25.57
CA GLN A 96 13.06 -1.61 26.96
C GLN A 96 12.49 -0.41 27.71
N ILE A 97 11.84 -0.67 28.84
CA ILE A 97 11.40 0.35 29.80
C ILE A 97 11.98 -0.04 31.16
N GLY A 98 12.96 0.73 31.64
CA GLY A 98 13.74 0.36 32.82
C GLY A 98 14.48 -0.97 32.62
N ASN A 99 14.27 -1.93 33.52
CA ASN A 99 14.88 -3.27 33.44
C ASN A 99 14.00 -4.30 32.71
N MET A 100 12.83 -3.90 32.20
CA MET A 100 11.90 -4.81 31.53
C MET A 100 11.99 -4.68 30.01
N LEU A 101 12.02 -5.83 29.33
CA LEU A 101 12.02 -5.93 27.87
C LEU A 101 10.65 -6.39 27.39
N TYR A 102 9.94 -5.52 26.68
CA TYR A 102 8.66 -5.83 26.05
C TYR A 102 8.89 -6.32 24.62
N ARG A 103 8.22 -7.41 24.24
CA ARG A 103 8.23 -7.90 22.85
C ARG A 103 6.96 -7.47 22.13
N ASN A 104 7.07 -7.20 20.83
CA ASN A 104 5.94 -6.77 19.97
C ASN A 104 5.24 -5.51 20.52
N TYR A 105 6.02 -4.53 20.95
CA TYR A 105 5.50 -3.30 21.54
C TYR A 105 4.79 -2.45 20.49
N GLN A 106 3.49 -2.25 20.67
CA GLN A 106 2.66 -1.39 19.80
C GLN A 106 2.94 0.07 20.12
N LEU A 107 3.82 0.69 19.34
CA LEU A 107 4.34 2.03 19.62
C LEU A 107 3.20 3.05 19.74
N LEU A 108 2.33 3.12 18.75
CA LEU A 108 1.30 4.16 18.69
C LEU A 108 0.26 3.98 19.80
N ALA A 109 -0.25 2.75 20.01
CA ALA A 109 -1.21 2.47 21.08
C ALA A 109 -0.68 2.84 22.48
N ASN A 110 0.59 2.52 22.76
CA ASN A 110 1.19 2.80 24.06
C ASN A 110 1.56 4.27 24.23
N THR A 111 2.08 4.92 23.18
CA THR A 111 2.48 6.32 23.24
C THR A 111 1.29 7.27 23.36
N ILE A 112 0.17 7.01 22.66
CA ILE A 112 -1.02 7.87 22.77
C ILE A 112 -1.60 7.88 24.18
N ASN A 113 -1.57 6.74 24.90
CA ASN A 113 -2.00 6.69 26.30
C ASN A 113 -1.14 7.58 27.21
N LYS A 114 0.15 7.74 26.90
CA LYS A 114 1.07 8.62 27.65
C LYS A 114 0.80 10.10 27.41
N LEU A 115 0.07 10.47 26.35
CA LEU A 115 -0.27 11.87 26.08
C LEU A 115 -1.21 12.47 27.13
N ARG A 116 -1.92 11.66 27.93
CA ARG A 116 -2.75 12.21 29.03
C ARG A 116 -1.91 12.95 30.08
N PHE A 117 -0.67 12.49 30.29
CA PHE A 117 0.31 13.10 31.18
C PHE A 117 1.69 13.08 30.50
N PRO A 118 1.92 13.98 29.52
CA PRO A 118 3.12 13.96 28.72
C PRO A 118 4.36 14.25 29.56
N ASP A 119 5.35 13.39 29.43
CA ASP A 119 6.73 13.70 29.83
C ASP A 119 7.44 14.29 28.61
N ILE A 120 7.86 15.56 28.71
CA ILE A 120 8.44 16.34 27.60
C ILE A 120 9.74 15.69 27.06
N HIS A 121 10.42 14.88 27.87
CA HIS A 121 11.63 14.16 27.48
C HIS A 121 11.38 12.71 27.08
N SER A 122 10.11 12.33 26.87
CA SER A 122 9.75 10.97 26.50
C SER A 122 10.27 10.61 25.10
N ARG A 123 11.27 9.73 25.08
CA ARG A 123 11.79 9.08 23.86
C ARG A 123 10.68 8.47 23.01
N ASP A 124 9.59 8.00 23.63
CA ASP A 124 8.44 7.42 22.93
C ASP A 124 7.78 8.40 21.98
N PHE A 125 7.77 9.71 22.31
CA PHE A 125 7.12 10.72 21.48
C PHE A 125 7.89 11.01 20.19
N GLU A 126 9.22 11.14 20.31
CA GLU A 126 10.09 11.31 19.15
C GLU A 126 10.14 10.04 18.29
N LEU A 127 10.20 8.88 18.94
CA LEU A 127 10.19 7.59 18.24
C LEU A 127 8.89 7.42 17.44
N LEU A 128 7.73 7.72 18.04
CA LEU A 128 6.44 7.68 17.33
C LEU A 128 6.43 8.64 16.14
N ARG A 129 6.90 9.88 16.33
CA ARG A 129 6.99 10.86 15.23
C ARG A 129 7.83 10.32 14.08
N ASN A 130 9.03 9.82 14.37
CA ASN A 130 9.96 9.33 13.37
C ASN A 130 9.39 8.11 12.64
N MET A 131 8.80 7.14 13.35
CA MET A 131 8.20 5.96 12.74
C MET A 131 6.97 6.30 11.88
N LEU A 132 6.16 7.28 12.27
CA LEU A 132 5.07 7.78 11.43
C LEU A 132 5.61 8.42 10.15
N THR A 133 6.61 9.29 10.26
CA THR A 133 7.26 9.94 9.10
C THR A 133 7.87 8.90 8.15
N MET A 134 8.61 7.92 8.66
CA MET A 134 9.18 6.83 7.86
C MET A 134 8.09 6.03 7.15
N THR A 135 7.01 5.69 7.86
CA THR A 135 5.87 4.99 7.25
C THR A 135 5.23 5.80 6.12
N ILE A 136 5.07 7.11 6.31
CA ILE A 136 4.53 8.00 5.26
C ILE A 136 5.45 7.99 4.04
N GLN A 137 6.77 8.11 4.25
CA GLN A 137 7.73 8.07 3.15
C GLN A 137 7.67 6.75 2.37
N GLU A 138 7.54 5.61 3.07
CA GLU A 138 7.35 4.31 2.40
C GLU A 138 6.08 4.27 1.54
N LYS A 139 5.00 4.97 1.95
CA LYS A 139 3.79 5.07 1.12
C LYS A 139 4.04 5.91 -0.13
N ILE A 140 4.74 7.03 0.00
CA ILE A 140 5.11 7.89 -1.13
C ILE A 140 5.95 7.10 -2.13
N ASP A 141 6.99 6.41 -1.67
CA ASP A 141 7.87 5.60 -2.51
C ASP A 141 7.10 4.46 -3.21
N ALA A 142 6.16 3.83 -2.48
CA ALA A 142 5.29 2.81 -3.04
C ALA A 142 4.34 3.38 -4.11
N ALA A 143 3.78 4.57 -3.89
CA ALA A 143 2.94 5.26 -4.88
C ALA A 143 3.73 5.58 -6.14
N ASP A 144 4.95 6.10 -6.01
CA ASP A 144 5.81 6.43 -7.15
C ASP A 144 6.23 5.18 -7.94
N SER A 145 6.50 4.08 -7.25
CA SER A 145 6.72 2.78 -7.89
C SER A 145 5.51 2.36 -8.73
N VAL A 146 4.29 2.47 -8.19
CA VAL A 146 3.05 2.15 -8.93
C VAL A 146 2.81 3.12 -10.10
N ARG A 147 3.05 4.41 -9.92
CA ARG A 147 2.97 5.42 -11.00
C ARG A 147 3.92 5.10 -12.14
N SER A 148 5.12 4.59 -11.84
CA SER A 148 6.07 4.13 -12.86
C SER A 148 5.57 2.90 -13.62
N MET A 149 4.80 2.01 -12.97
CA MET A 149 4.20 0.84 -13.61
C MET A 149 3.12 1.22 -14.60
N ILE A 150 2.28 2.21 -14.26
CA ILE A 150 1.17 2.69 -15.11
C ILE A 150 1.67 3.21 -16.47
N LYS A 151 2.86 3.81 -16.51
CA LYS A 151 3.46 4.33 -17.75
C LYS A 151 4.02 3.25 -18.67
N ASN A 152 4.13 2.00 -18.22
CA ASN A 152 4.76 0.93 -18.97
C ASN A 152 3.74 -0.17 -19.35
N PRO A 153 3.36 -0.29 -20.64
CA PRO A 153 2.36 -1.25 -21.08
C PRO A 153 2.75 -2.72 -20.84
N PHE A 154 4.05 -3.05 -20.85
CA PHE A 154 4.52 -4.40 -20.55
C PHE A 154 4.38 -4.74 -19.06
N LYS A 155 4.59 -3.77 -18.17
CA LYS A 155 4.32 -3.95 -16.73
C LYS A 155 2.83 -4.11 -16.47
N LEU A 156 1.99 -3.35 -17.17
CA LEU A 156 0.53 -3.49 -17.10
C LEU A 156 0.05 -4.86 -17.62
N LEU A 157 0.58 -5.31 -18.75
CA LEU A 157 0.30 -6.64 -19.29
C LEU A 157 0.65 -7.73 -18.27
N ARG A 158 1.84 -7.67 -17.68
CA ARG A 158 2.27 -8.60 -16.62
C ARG A 158 1.29 -8.60 -15.45
N GLU A 159 0.84 -7.43 -15.01
CA GLU A 159 -0.10 -7.32 -13.89
C GLU A 159 -1.47 -7.92 -14.25
N GLY A 160 -1.96 -7.67 -15.47
CA GLY A 160 -3.20 -8.25 -15.98
C GLY A 160 -3.14 -9.78 -16.08
N VAL A 161 -2.04 -10.34 -16.61
CA VAL A 161 -1.83 -11.80 -16.65
C VAL A 161 -1.77 -12.37 -15.24
N ASN A 162 -0.99 -11.76 -14.35
CA ASN A 162 -0.86 -12.22 -12.96
C ASN A 162 -2.22 -12.22 -12.24
N PHE A 163 -3.07 -11.23 -12.50
CA PHE A 163 -4.42 -11.20 -11.96
C PHE A 163 -5.24 -12.40 -12.42
N ILE A 164 -5.28 -12.71 -13.71
CA ILE A 164 -6.03 -13.87 -14.21
C ILE A 164 -5.51 -15.18 -13.63
N VAL A 165 -4.18 -15.35 -13.58
CA VAL A 165 -3.54 -16.56 -13.06
C VAL A 165 -3.81 -16.76 -11.57
N THR A 166 -3.85 -15.66 -10.79
CA THR A 166 -4.08 -15.72 -9.34
C THR A 166 -5.56 -15.65 -8.96
N LEU A 167 -6.48 -15.40 -9.90
CA LEU A 167 -7.91 -15.28 -9.64
C LEU A 167 -8.51 -16.54 -9.02
N PRO A 168 -8.22 -17.78 -9.49
CA PRO A 168 -8.74 -18.99 -8.85
C PRO A 168 -8.28 -19.14 -7.40
N LEU A 169 -7.00 -18.84 -7.12
CA LEU A 169 -6.46 -18.84 -5.77
C LEU A 169 -7.13 -17.78 -4.88
N SER A 170 -7.43 -16.61 -5.46
CA SER A 170 -8.12 -15.52 -4.75
C SER A 170 -9.54 -15.93 -4.36
N VAL A 171 -10.24 -16.70 -5.21
CA VAL A 171 -11.56 -17.26 -4.90
C VAL A 171 -11.48 -18.25 -3.74
N LEU A 172 -10.45 -19.10 -3.69
CA LEU A 172 -10.23 -20.03 -2.56
C LEU A 172 -9.99 -19.31 -1.23
N VAL A 173 -9.28 -18.18 -1.26
CA VAL A 173 -9.09 -17.34 -0.07
C VAL A 173 -10.40 -16.69 0.34
N TRP A 174 -11.13 -16.13 -0.62
CA TRP A 174 -12.40 -15.47 -0.36
C TRP A 174 -13.47 -16.42 0.19
N SER A 175 -13.52 -17.67 -0.29
CA SER A 175 -14.41 -18.71 0.23
C SER A 175 -13.99 -19.26 1.59
N GLY A 176 -12.85 -18.83 2.13
CA GLY A 176 -12.31 -19.32 3.41
C GLY A 176 -11.68 -20.71 3.32
N LEU A 177 -11.58 -21.29 2.12
CA LEU A 177 -10.92 -22.58 1.89
C LEU A 177 -9.39 -22.48 2.01
N MET A 178 -8.84 -21.26 1.92
CA MET A 178 -7.41 -21.00 2.04
C MET A 178 -7.14 -19.78 2.93
N GLU A 179 -6.15 -19.90 3.82
CA GLU A 179 -5.67 -18.77 4.60
C GLU A 179 -4.88 -17.78 3.74
N TYR A 180 -5.00 -16.48 4.04
CA TYR A 180 -4.25 -15.42 3.37
C TYR A 180 -2.73 -15.62 3.44
N ARG A 181 -2.22 -16.17 4.55
CA ARG A 181 -0.79 -16.46 4.72
C ARG A 181 -0.29 -17.50 3.71
N THR A 182 -1.09 -18.53 3.43
CA THR A 182 -0.79 -19.57 2.46
C THR A 182 -0.82 -19.01 1.04
N PHE A 183 -1.83 -18.20 0.74
CA PHE A 183 -1.93 -17.47 -0.54
C PHE A 183 -0.70 -16.60 -0.82
N ALA A 184 -0.26 -15.79 0.16
CA ALA A 184 0.89 -14.92 0.01
C ALA A 184 2.18 -15.70 -0.28
N LYS A 185 2.38 -16.85 0.38
CA LYS A 185 3.53 -17.73 0.11
C LYS A 185 3.52 -18.32 -1.29
N ILE A 186 2.35 -18.72 -1.78
CA ILE A 186 2.21 -19.32 -3.11
C ILE A 186 2.46 -18.26 -4.19
N THR A 187 1.80 -17.12 -4.07
CA THR A 187 1.82 -16.05 -5.09
C THR A 187 3.14 -15.31 -5.20
N ASP A 188 3.91 -15.19 -4.12
CA ASP A 188 5.23 -14.55 -4.16
C ASP A 188 6.39 -15.51 -4.52
N ASN A 189 6.10 -16.79 -4.77
CA ASN A 189 7.12 -17.77 -5.09
C ASN A 189 7.61 -17.64 -6.54
N TRP A 190 8.88 -18.02 -6.77
CA TRP A 190 9.51 -18.08 -8.10
C TRP A 190 8.70 -18.93 -9.09
N PHE A 191 8.06 -20.01 -8.61
CA PHE A 191 7.23 -20.89 -9.43
C PHE A 191 6.04 -20.17 -10.08
N MET A 192 5.36 -19.28 -9.34
CA MET A 192 4.26 -18.49 -9.91
C MET A 192 4.77 -17.46 -10.92
N ARG A 193 5.94 -16.86 -10.66
CA ARG A 193 6.59 -15.96 -11.63
C ARG A 193 6.97 -16.69 -12.91
N PHE A 194 7.41 -17.95 -12.81
CA PHE A 194 7.71 -18.82 -13.94
C PHE A 194 6.45 -19.13 -14.76
N ILE A 195 5.35 -19.57 -14.12
CA ILE A 195 4.07 -19.83 -14.81
C ILE A 195 3.60 -18.58 -15.56
N ASN A 196 3.63 -17.41 -14.92
CA ASN A 196 3.28 -16.15 -15.57
C ASN A 196 4.15 -15.89 -16.82
N GLY A 197 5.46 -16.14 -16.72
CA GLY A 197 6.38 -16.03 -17.86
C GLY A 197 6.03 -16.99 -19.00
N VAL A 198 5.75 -18.25 -18.68
CA VAL A 198 5.37 -19.28 -19.67
C VAL A 198 4.07 -18.89 -20.38
N ILE A 199 3.05 -18.41 -19.65
CA ILE A 199 1.78 -17.99 -20.25
C ILE A 199 1.99 -16.81 -21.21
N ILE A 200 2.82 -15.84 -20.83
CA ILE A 200 3.17 -14.71 -21.71
C ILE A 200 3.88 -15.22 -22.97
N LEU A 201 4.85 -16.14 -22.83
CA LEU A 201 5.57 -16.71 -23.97
C LEU A 201 4.65 -17.52 -24.89
N ILE A 202 3.78 -18.37 -24.35
CA ILE A 202 2.80 -19.13 -25.15
C ILE A 202 1.86 -18.18 -25.88
N GLY A 203 1.38 -17.11 -25.22
CA GLY A 203 0.56 -16.08 -25.86
C GLY A 203 1.29 -15.37 -26.99
N LEU A 204 2.58 -15.04 -26.81
CA LEU A 204 3.42 -14.43 -27.84
C LEU A 204 3.66 -15.40 -29.01
N PHE A 205 4.09 -16.63 -28.76
CA PHE A 205 4.31 -17.62 -29.81
C PHE A 205 3.03 -17.97 -30.57
N GLY A 206 1.90 -18.12 -29.86
CA GLY A 206 0.59 -18.31 -30.49
C GLY A 206 0.21 -17.13 -31.39
N SER A 207 0.49 -15.89 -30.95
CA SER A 207 0.24 -14.71 -31.78
C SER A 207 1.12 -14.67 -33.03
N LEU A 208 2.41 -15.02 -32.91
CA LEU A 208 3.35 -15.06 -34.02
C LEU A 208 2.98 -16.14 -35.03
N MET A 209 2.66 -17.36 -34.58
CA MET A 209 2.24 -18.45 -35.45
C MET A 209 0.94 -18.10 -36.18
N THR A 210 -0.01 -17.47 -35.50
CA THR A 210 -1.25 -17.00 -36.13
C THR A 210 -0.97 -15.94 -37.20
N LEU A 211 0.01 -15.05 -36.97
CA LEU A 211 0.37 -14.00 -37.93
C LEU A 211 1.08 -14.59 -39.15
N LEU A 212 1.98 -15.55 -38.96
CA LEU A 212 2.68 -16.26 -40.04
C LEU A 212 1.70 -17.09 -40.90
N LEU A 213 0.84 -17.88 -40.26
CA LEU A 213 -0.16 -18.70 -40.98
C LEU A 213 -1.22 -17.84 -41.67
N GLY A 214 -1.67 -16.76 -41.04
CA GLY A 214 -2.62 -15.83 -41.64
C GLY A 214 -2.06 -15.02 -42.80
N TRP A 215 -0.74 -14.86 -42.89
CA TRP A 215 -0.08 -14.15 -44.00
C TRP A 215 -0.17 -14.94 -45.31
N GLU A 216 -0.02 -16.26 -45.26
CA GLU A 216 -0.19 -17.13 -46.44
C GLU A 216 -1.63 -17.07 -46.97
N GLU A 217 -2.63 -17.20 -46.09
CA GLU A 217 -4.06 -17.05 -46.47
C GLU A 217 -4.36 -15.67 -47.07
N THR A 218 -3.68 -14.61 -46.61
CA THR A 218 -3.89 -13.25 -47.09
C THR A 218 -3.29 -13.05 -48.47
N ILE A 219 -2.08 -13.58 -48.73
CA ILE A 219 -1.45 -13.56 -50.05
C ILE A 219 -2.27 -14.38 -51.05
N GLU A 220 -2.75 -15.55 -50.65
CA GLU A 220 -3.54 -16.42 -51.52
C GLU A 220 -4.86 -15.74 -51.95
N LYS A 221 -5.56 -15.10 -51.00
CA LYS A 221 -6.75 -14.30 -51.30
C LYS A 221 -6.47 -13.09 -52.18
N LEU A 222 -5.34 -12.40 -51.98
CA LEU A 222 -4.91 -11.30 -52.84
C LEU A 222 -4.60 -11.76 -54.27
N ARG A 223 -3.94 -12.91 -54.41
CA ARG A 223 -3.61 -13.50 -55.71
C ARG A 223 -4.86 -13.86 -56.51
N HIS A 224 -5.88 -14.36 -55.82
CA HIS A 224 -7.18 -14.71 -56.41
C HIS A 224 -8.08 -13.50 -56.71
N PHE A 225 -7.73 -12.31 -56.20
CA PHE A 225 -8.45 -11.07 -56.43
C PHE A 225 -7.82 -10.20 -57.52
N ILE A 226 -6.49 -10.32 -57.71
CA ILE A 226 -5.71 -9.57 -58.72
C ILE A 226 -5.51 -10.39 -60.01
N GLY A 227 -5.74 -11.71 -59.96
CA GLY A 227 -5.78 -12.62 -61.12
C GLY A 227 -7.17 -13.18 -61.36
#